data_AF-A0A951YCD3-F1
#
_entry.id   AF-A0A951YCD3-F1
#
_cell.length_a   1.000
_cell.length_b   1.000
_cell.length_c   1.000
_cell.angle_alpha   90.00
_cell.angle_beta   90.00
_cell.angle_gamma   90.00
#
_symmetry.space_group_name_H-M   'P 1'
#
loop_
_entity.id
_entity.type
_entity.pdbx_description
1 polymer ?
#
loop_
_entity_poly.entity_id
_entity_poly.type
_entity_poly.pdbx_seq_one_letter_code
_entity_poly.pdbx_strand_id
1 'polypeptide(L)'
;MTDRQDISQYGKGRLPEDKLMAYLEGKLSPAEQREVEALLAEEGMESDALEGLQQLPVNKAHQMAERINYRLQHDLKKNRHRGRKGFTDNKWGWIAILLILILAVLSYFILKLTMP
;
A
#
# COMPACT_ATOMS: atom_id res chain seq x y z
N MET A 1 15.24 -2.15 -9.38
CA MET A 1 14.66 -1.65 -8.13
C MET A 1 13.94 -0.36 -8.48
N THR A 2 12.62 -0.39 -8.67
CA THR A 2 11.84 0.82 -8.99
C THR A 2 11.71 1.63 -7.71
N ASP A 3 12.20 2.87 -7.73
CA ASP A 3 12.21 3.73 -6.56
C ASP A 3 10.77 4.18 -6.24
N ARG A 4 10.40 4.20 -4.96
CA ARG A 4 9.04 4.56 -4.52
C ARG A 4 8.68 6.02 -4.84
N GLN A 5 9.67 6.82 -5.21
CA GLN A 5 9.50 8.23 -5.55
C GLN A 5 8.86 8.40 -6.93
N ASP A 6 9.15 7.51 -7.88
CA ASP A 6 8.64 7.60 -9.27
C ASP A 6 7.11 7.44 -9.33
N ILE A 7 6.56 6.49 -8.56
CA ILE A 7 5.11 6.25 -8.48
C ILE A 7 4.35 7.37 -7.76
N SER A 8 4.99 8.11 -6.84
CA SER A 8 4.34 9.21 -6.14
C SER A 8 4.28 10.49 -6.98
N GLN A 9 5.21 10.68 -7.91
CA GLN A 9 5.19 11.86 -8.78
C GLN A 9 4.10 11.77 -9.86
N TYR A 10 3.81 10.57 -10.36
CA TYR A 10 2.74 10.35 -11.35
C TYR A 10 1.33 10.74 -10.87
N GLY A 11 1.08 10.78 -9.56
CA GLY A 11 -0.20 11.20 -8.99
C GLY A 11 -0.30 12.68 -8.67
N LYS A 12 0.77 13.46 -8.86
CA LYS A 12 0.78 14.91 -8.72
C LYS A 12 0.65 15.52 -10.12
N GLY A 13 -0.57 15.53 -10.64
CA GLY A 13 -0.88 16.29 -11.85
C GLY A 13 -0.44 17.75 -11.68
N ARG A 14 -0.05 18.41 -12.77
CA ARG A 14 0.39 19.82 -12.71
C ARG A 14 -0.75 20.76 -12.31
N LEU A 15 -2.00 20.32 -12.41
CA LEU A 15 -3.17 21.07 -11.96
C LEU A 15 -3.54 20.77 -10.51
N PRO A 16 -3.88 21.80 -9.72
CA PRO A 16 -4.51 21.60 -8.42
C PRO A 16 -5.90 20.97 -8.58
N GLU A 17 -6.22 20.02 -7.71
CA GLU A 17 -7.49 19.26 -7.67
C GLU A 17 -8.71 20.19 -7.67
N ASP A 18 -8.64 21.31 -6.93
CA ASP A 18 -9.71 22.30 -6.86
C ASP A 18 -10.05 22.93 -8.22
N LYS A 19 -9.03 23.18 -9.07
CA LYS A 19 -9.22 23.79 -10.40
C LYS A 19 -9.80 22.78 -11.39
N LEU A 20 -9.37 21.52 -11.30
CA LEU A 20 -9.97 20.40 -12.05
C LEU A 20 -11.43 20.19 -11.66
N MET A 21 -11.75 20.32 -10.38
CA MET A 21 -13.11 20.12 -9.91
C MET A 21 -14.04 21.22 -10.38
N ALA A 22 -13.61 22.48 -10.26
CA ALA A 22 -14.37 23.60 -10.77
C ALA A 22 -14.57 23.53 -12.30
N TYR A 23 -13.64 22.88 -13.03
CA TYR A 23 -13.76 22.63 -14.48
C TYR A 23 -14.86 21.60 -14.77
N LEU A 24 -14.86 20.49 -14.04
CA LEU A 24 -15.92 19.47 -14.12
C LEU A 24 -17.30 20.00 -13.75
N GLU A 25 -17.38 20.93 -12.80
CA GLU A 25 -18.62 21.56 -12.38
C GLU A 25 -19.08 22.71 -13.29
N GLY A 26 -18.27 23.11 -14.29
CA GLY A 26 -18.58 24.20 -15.20
C GLY A 26 -18.55 25.60 -14.56
N LYS A 27 -17.80 25.78 -13.46
CA LYS A 27 -17.73 27.04 -12.70
C LYS A 27 -16.60 27.98 -13.13
N LEU A 28 -15.70 27.55 -14.03
CA LEU A 28 -14.60 28.38 -14.54
C LEU A 28 -15.08 29.37 -15.62
N SER A 29 -14.40 30.50 -15.70
CA SER A 29 -14.56 31.42 -16.83
C SER A 29 -14.02 30.81 -18.13
N PRO A 30 -14.48 31.28 -19.31
CA PRO A 30 -14.01 30.76 -20.60
C PRO A 30 -12.50 30.87 -20.84
N ALA A 31 -11.85 31.86 -20.20
CA ALA A 31 -10.41 32.03 -20.28
C ALA A 31 -9.66 30.96 -19.47
N GLU A 32 -10.16 30.66 -18.27
CA GLU A 32 -9.55 29.66 -17.37
C GLU A 32 -9.82 28.23 -17.87
N GLN A 33 -10.98 27.97 -18.48
CA GLN A 33 -11.26 26.67 -19.11
C GLN A 33 -10.25 26.35 -20.22
N ARG A 34 -9.96 27.33 -21.09
CA ARG A 34 -9.00 27.16 -22.17
C ARG A 34 -7.57 26.93 -21.66
N GLU A 35 -7.21 27.56 -20.54
CA GLU A 35 -5.92 27.32 -19.87
C GLU A 35 -5.84 25.87 -19.35
N VAL A 36 -6.92 25.39 -18.71
CA VAL A 36 -7.01 24.00 -18.21
C VAL A 36 -6.94 23.00 -19.38
N GLU A 37 -7.65 23.24 -20.47
CA GLU A 37 -7.61 22.42 -21.67
C GLU A 37 -6.22 22.35 -22.31
N ALA A 38 -5.50 23.49 -22.37
CA ALA A 38 -4.14 23.53 -22.90
C ALA A 38 -3.17 22.69 -22.04
N LEU A 39 -3.34 22.73 -20.73
CA LEU A 39 -2.53 21.93 -19.79
C LEU A 39 -2.85 20.43 -19.89
N LEU A 40 -4.15 20.08 -19.98
CA LEU A 40 -4.60 18.68 -20.14
C LEU A 40 -4.17 18.07 -21.48
N ALA A 41 -4.12 18.88 -22.54
CA ALA A 41 -3.68 18.43 -23.87
C ALA A 41 -2.19 18.07 -23.93
N GLU A 42 -1.35 18.65 -23.05
CA GLU A 42 0.07 18.30 -22.93
C GLU A 42 0.25 16.91 -22.28
N GLU A 43 -0.73 16.48 -21.48
CA GLU A 43 -0.73 15.25 -20.70
C GLU A 43 -1.82 14.29 -21.23
N GLY A 44 -1.63 13.72 -22.43
CA GLY A 44 -2.67 12.95 -23.14
C GLY A 44 -3.39 11.84 -22.35
N MET A 45 -2.81 11.32 -21.26
CA MET A 45 -3.50 10.39 -20.35
C MET A 45 -4.54 11.08 -19.43
N GLU A 46 -4.26 12.30 -18.96
CA GLU A 46 -5.16 13.05 -18.08
C GLU A 46 -6.41 13.52 -18.84
N SER A 47 -6.24 13.95 -20.10
CA SER A 47 -7.35 14.29 -20.99
C SER A 47 -8.32 13.11 -21.17
N ASP A 48 -7.80 11.93 -21.52
CA ASP A 48 -8.61 10.71 -21.70
C ASP A 48 -9.32 10.29 -20.39
N ALA A 49 -8.63 10.42 -19.26
CA ALA A 49 -9.19 10.11 -17.94
C ALA A 49 -10.32 11.09 -17.56
N LEU A 50 -10.16 12.38 -17.89
CA LEU A 50 -11.15 13.42 -17.61
C LEU A 50 -12.40 13.25 -18.46
N GLU A 51 -12.25 12.93 -19.75
CA GLU A 51 -13.38 12.62 -20.63
C GLU A 51 -14.19 11.43 -20.08
N GLY A 52 -13.51 10.37 -19.63
CA GLY A 52 -14.17 9.24 -18.98
C GLY A 52 -14.90 9.62 -17.68
N LEU A 53 -14.36 10.58 -16.92
CA LEU A 53 -14.97 11.07 -15.68
C LEU A 53 -16.21 11.93 -15.95
N GLN A 54 -16.20 12.75 -17.01
CA GLN A 54 -17.34 13.58 -17.43
C GLN A 54 -18.55 12.76 -17.87
N GLN A 55 -18.34 11.53 -18.35
CA GLN A 55 -19.43 10.60 -18.68
C GLN A 55 -20.20 10.11 -17.44
N LEU A 56 -19.65 10.31 -16.24
CA LEU A 56 -20.28 9.97 -14.97
C LEU A 56 -20.86 11.23 -14.31
N PRO A 57 -22.00 11.11 -13.61
CA PRO A 57 -22.49 12.24 -12.82
C PRO A 57 -21.49 12.57 -11.70
N VAL A 58 -21.16 13.86 -11.56
CA VAL A 58 -20.14 14.40 -10.64
C VAL A 58 -20.26 13.85 -9.22
N ASN A 59 -21.48 13.74 -8.69
CA ASN A 59 -21.73 13.17 -7.37
C ASN A 59 -21.28 11.71 -7.23
N LYS A 60 -21.46 10.88 -8.27
CA LYS A 60 -21.03 9.47 -8.25
C LYS A 60 -19.52 9.36 -8.43
N ALA A 61 -18.94 10.22 -9.28
CA ALA A 61 -17.50 10.28 -9.48
C ALA A 61 -16.77 10.57 -8.16
N HIS A 62 -17.20 11.59 -7.41
CA HIS A 62 -16.66 11.92 -6.10
C HIS A 62 -16.76 10.76 -5.10
N GLN A 63 -17.96 10.20 -4.92
CA GLN A 63 -18.15 9.09 -3.98
C GLN A 63 -17.28 7.88 -4.32
N MET A 64 -17.09 7.63 -5.62
CA MET A 64 -16.24 6.53 -6.09
C MET A 64 -14.76 6.81 -5.82
N ALA A 65 -14.28 8.03 -6.08
CA ALA A 65 -12.92 8.46 -5.78
C ALA A 65 -12.61 8.36 -4.27
N GLU A 66 -13.51 8.87 -3.42
CA GLU A 66 -13.39 8.75 -1.96
C GLU A 66 -13.33 7.29 -1.51
N ARG A 67 -14.20 6.44 -2.06
CA ARG A 67 -14.22 5.01 -1.73
C ARG A 67 -12.94 4.31 -2.14
N ILE A 68 -12.41 4.63 -3.31
CA ILE A 68 -11.14 4.09 -3.81
C ILE A 68 -10.01 4.53 -2.87
N ASN A 69 -9.91 5.82 -2.55
CA ASN A 69 -8.89 6.35 -1.65
C ASN A 69 -8.97 5.67 -0.27
N TYR A 70 -10.17 5.56 0.31
CA TYR A 70 -10.40 4.90 1.58
C TYR A 70 -9.95 3.43 1.56
N ARG A 71 -10.34 2.66 0.53
CA ARG A 71 -9.96 1.24 0.38
C ARG A 71 -8.46 1.09 0.20
N LEU A 72 -7.84 1.93 -0.64
CA LEU A 72 -6.41 1.89 -0.88
C LEU A 72 -5.63 2.13 0.41
N GLN A 73 -5.98 3.19 1.16
CA GLN A 73 -5.36 3.49 2.44
C GLN A 73 -5.58 2.36 3.46
N HIS A 74 -6.77 1.76 3.48
CA HIS A 74 -7.07 0.64 4.34
C HIS A 74 -6.20 -0.59 4.01
N ASP A 75 -6.09 -0.96 2.74
CA ASP A 75 -5.31 -2.12 2.29
C ASP A 75 -3.81 -1.91 2.50
N LEU A 76 -3.30 -0.69 2.27
CA LEU A 76 -1.92 -0.32 2.57
C LEU A 76 -1.61 -0.43 4.07
N LYS A 77 -2.51 0.05 4.94
CA LYS A 77 -2.39 -0.10 6.39
C LYS A 77 -2.39 -1.59 6.79
N LYS A 78 -3.35 -2.37 6.29
CA LYS A 78 -3.49 -3.80 6.57
C LYS A 78 -2.25 -4.60 6.16
N ASN A 79 -1.66 -4.30 5.01
CA ASN A 79 -0.47 -4.98 4.53
C ASN A 79 0.81 -4.55 5.27
N ARG A 80 0.86 -3.33 5.84
CA ARG A 80 1.98 -2.89 6.70
C ARG A 80 2.13 -3.75 7.96
N HIS A 81 1.03 -4.29 8.49
CA HIS A 81 1.05 -5.19 9.64
C HIS A 81 1.45 -6.63 9.30
N ARG A 82 1.32 -7.06 8.03
CA ARG A 82 1.67 -8.43 7.61
C ARG A 82 3.18 -8.69 7.52
N GLY A 83 4.00 -7.65 7.38
CA GLY A 83 5.47 -7.74 7.38
C GLY A 83 6.13 -7.94 8.74
N ARG A 84 5.36 -7.93 9.84
CA ARG A 84 5.84 -8.08 11.23
C ARG A 84 5.35 -9.37 11.89
N LYS A 85 5.21 -10.46 11.15
CA LYS A 85 5.20 -11.79 11.78
C LYS A 85 6.63 -12.12 12.20
N GLY A 86 7.07 -11.44 13.26
CA GLY A 86 8.31 -11.76 13.95
C GLY A 86 8.25 -13.21 14.41
N PHE A 87 9.37 -13.91 14.19
CA PHE A 87 9.73 -15.22 14.72
C PHE A 87 8.59 -15.94 15.43
N THR A 88 7.91 -16.83 14.69
CA THR A 88 7.04 -17.83 15.30
C THR A 88 7.84 -18.55 16.36
N ASP A 89 7.45 -18.35 17.61
CA ASP A 89 7.97 -19.02 18.80
C ASP A 89 8.28 -20.48 18.48
N ASN A 90 9.58 -20.82 18.36
CA ASN A 90 10.03 -22.11 17.87
C ASN A 90 10.00 -23.14 19.00
N LYS A 91 8.79 -23.44 19.47
CA LYS A 91 8.51 -24.36 20.58
C LYS A 91 9.14 -25.74 20.35
N TRP A 92 9.17 -26.18 19.08
CA TRP A 92 9.82 -27.43 18.69
C TRP A 92 11.34 -27.41 18.90
N GLY A 93 11.99 -26.27 18.65
CA GLY A 93 13.42 -26.10 18.95
C GLY A 93 13.73 -26.23 20.44
N TRP A 94 12.92 -25.62 21.31
CA TRP A 94 13.08 -25.76 22.76
C TRP A 94 12.88 -27.19 23.26
N ILE A 95 11.90 -27.91 22.71
CA ILE A 95 11.65 -29.33 23.05
C ILE A 95 12.85 -30.20 22.64
N ALA A 96 13.41 -29.99 21.45
CA ALA A 96 14.58 -30.73 20.98
C ALA A 96 15.80 -30.51 21.88
N ILE A 97 16.06 -29.25 22.28
CA ILE A 97 17.15 -28.90 23.19
C ILE A 97 16.97 -29.59 24.55
N LEU A 98 15.76 -29.56 25.11
CA LEU A 98 15.45 -30.20 26.39
C LEU A 98 15.67 -31.72 26.33
N LEU A 99 15.26 -32.36 25.24
CA LEU A 99 15.42 -33.80 25.04
C LEU A 99 16.91 -34.19 24.95
N ILE A 100 17.72 -33.42 24.23
CA ILE A 100 19.17 -33.63 24.15
C ILE A 100 19.82 -33.46 25.53
N LEU A 101 19.41 -32.45 26.30
CA LEU A 101 19.92 -32.21 27.65
C LEU A 101 19.63 -33.40 28.58
N ILE A 102 18.41 -33.93 28.55
CA ILE A 102 18.01 -35.10 29.34
C ILE A 102 18.84 -36.33 28.94
N LEU A 103 19.06 -36.53 27.64
CA LEU A 103 19.86 -37.64 27.14
C LEU A 103 21.33 -37.54 27.61
N ALA A 104 21.90 -36.35 27.60
CA ALA A 104 23.26 -36.10 28.09
C ALA A 104 23.40 -36.38 29.59
N VAL A 105 22.41 -35.93 30.39
CA VAL A 105 22.38 -36.21 31.83
C VAL A 105 22.26 -37.71 32.09
N LEU A 106 21.34 -38.40 31.42
CA LEU A 106 21.18 -39.86 31.55
C LEU A 106 22.46 -40.60 31.15
N SER A 107 23.11 -40.21 30.06
CA SER A 107 24.38 -40.80 29.62
C SER A 107 25.47 -40.63 30.68
N TYR A 108 25.58 -39.45 31.30
CA TYR A 108 26.51 -39.21 32.40
C TYR A 108 26.21 -40.11 33.62
N PHE A 109 24.94 -40.23 34.01
CA PHE A 109 24.55 -41.08 35.14
C PHE A 109 24.87 -42.56 34.89
N ILE A 110 24.62 -43.07 33.68
CA ILE A 110 24.93 -44.46 33.32
C ILE A 110 26.45 -44.69 33.36
N LEU A 111 27.24 -43.77 32.81
CA LEU A 111 28.71 -43.89 32.83
C LEU A 111 29.25 -43.88 34.27
N LYS A 112 28.76 -42.97 35.12
CA LYS A 112 29.16 -42.89 36.53
C LYS A 112 28.70 -44.09 37.36
N LEU A 113 27.57 -44.71 37.02
CA LEU A 113 27.09 -45.91 37.70
C LEU A 113 27.86 -47.16 37.25
N THR A 114 28.34 -47.18 36.00
CA THR A 114 29.00 -48.34 35.38
C THR A 114 30.51 -48.34 35.60
N MET A 115 31.15 -47.18 35.75
CA MET A 115 32.52 -47.06 36.26
C MET A 115 32.46 -46.84 37.79
N PRO A 116 32.73 -47.87 38.61
CA PRO A 116 32.83 -47.71 40.07
C PRO A 116 33.99 -46.78 40.47
#